data_AF-A0A9D6EJQ8-F1
#
_entry.id   AF-A0A9D6EJQ8-F1
#
_cell.length_a   1.000
_cell.length_b   1.000
_cell.length_c   1.000
_cell.angle_alpha   90.00
_cell.angle_beta   90.00
_cell.angle_gamma   90.00
#
_symmetry.space_group_name_H-M   'P 1'
#
loop_
_entity.id
_entity.type
_entity.pdbx_description
1 polymer ?
#
loop_
_entity_poly.entity_id
_entity_poly.type
_entity_poly.pdbx_seq_one_letter_code
_entity_poly.pdbx_strand_id
1 'polypeptide(L)'
;MGERGVTLVELMVAMLLLAIALIGLAASFPLSMYGVTGGGLQTVATGLALEVVEQAKRTPYGTLSTLDTGGSAAAVSGYPGFTRQVAVATYNPGGSYSPPTACTPCPCTACTSVTVTVFFTGQQG
;
A
#
# COMPACT_ATOMS: atom_id res chain seq x y z
N MET A 1 -42.39 47.48 4.38
CA MET A 1 -41.20 46.73 3.95
C MET A 1 -40.00 47.31 4.69
N GLY A 2 -39.35 46.55 5.56
CA GLY A 2 -38.20 47.02 6.34
C GLY A 2 -36.90 46.56 5.71
N GLU A 3 -36.34 47.36 4.81
CA GLU A 3 -35.02 47.14 4.25
C GLU A 3 -33.97 47.54 5.30
N ARG A 4 -33.59 46.58 6.16
CA ARG A 4 -32.47 46.77 7.08
C ARG A 4 -31.19 46.52 6.28
N GLY A 5 -30.54 47.60 5.85
CA GLY A 5 -29.23 47.54 5.20
C GLY A 5 -28.20 46.86 6.10
N VAL A 6 -27.37 46.00 5.50
CA VAL A 6 -26.24 45.32 6.16
C VAL A 6 -25.32 46.38 6.75
N THR A 7 -24.98 46.24 8.03
CA THR A 7 -24.11 47.22 8.69
C THR A 7 -22.65 46.98 8.29
N LEU A 8 -21.84 48.04 8.26
CA LEU A 8 -20.41 47.95 7.94
C LEU A 8 -19.68 46.95 8.86
N VAL A 9 -20.08 46.91 10.13
CA VAL A 9 -19.55 45.98 11.15
C VAL A 9 -19.86 44.53 10.79
N GLU A 10 -21.06 44.25 10.31
CA GLU A 10 -21.49 42.90 9.91
C GLU A 10 -20.69 42.37 8.72
N LEU A 11 -20.37 43.24 7.76
CA LEU A 11 -19.48 42.91 6.65
C LEU A 11 -18.05 42.59 7.13
N MET A 12 -17.51 43.37 8.07
CA MET A 12 -16.19 43.11 8.62
C MET A 12 -16.12 41.79 9.39
N VAL A 13 -17.17 41.48 10.16
CA VAL A 13 -17.27 40.18 10.86
C VAL A 13 -17.40 39.04 9.86
N ALA A 14 -18.21 39.19 8.81
CA ALA A 14 -18.33 38.17 7.76
C ALA A 14 -17.00 37.90 7.05
N MET A 15 -16.23 38.93 6.72
CA MET A 15 -14.89 38.79 6.12
C MET A 15 -13.91 38.10 7.07
N LEU A 16 -13.96 38.43 8.37
CA LEU A 16 -13.12 37.78 9.38
C LEU A 16 -13.43 36.28 9.48
N LEU A 17 -14.72 35.91 9.54
CA LEU A 17 -15.13 34.50 9.57
C LEU A 17 -14.73 33.76 8.28
N LEU A 18 -14.87 34.41 7.13
CA LEU A 18 -14.45 33.86 5.85
C LEU A 18 -12.94 33.64 5.80
N ALA A 19 -12.13 34.57 6.30
CA ALA A 19 -10.68 34.42 6.37
C ALA A 19 -10.28 33.21 7.25
N ILE A 20 -10.88 33.06 8.43
CA ILE A 20 -10.63 31.91 9.31
C ILE A 20 -11.02 30.60 8.64
N ALA A 21 -12.17 30.57 7.95
CA ALA A 21 -12.63 29.38 7.22
C ALA A 21 -11.67 28.99 6.09
N LEU A 22 -11.17 29.96 5.32
CA LEU A 22 -10.21 29.72 4.23
C LEU A 22 -8.86 29.20 4.74
N ILE A 23 -8.39 29.68 5.90
CA ILE A 23 -7.16 29.17 6.52
C ILE A 23 -7.35 27.70 6.93
N GLY A 24 -8.48 27.35 7.55
CA GLY A 24 -8.80 25.98 7.90
C GLY A 24 -8.84 25.05 6.69
N LEU A 25 -9.45 25.51 5.59
CA LEU A 25 -9.46 24.78 4.31
C LEU A 25 -8.04 24.63 3.75
N ALA A 26 -7.26 25.72 3.71
CA ALA A 26 -5.89 25.72 3.20
C ALA A 26 -5.00 24.70 3.94
N ALA A 27 -5.15 24.60 5.27
CA ALA A 27 -4.41 23.67 6.11
C ALA A 27 -4.75 22.19 5.85
N SER A 28 -5.94 21.89 5.31
CA SER A 28 -6.37 20.51 5.04
C SER A 28 -5.73 19.89 3.79
N PHE A 29 -5.41 20.70 2.77
CA PHE A 29 -4.84 20.22 1.52
C PHE A 29 -3.53 19.44 1.65
N PRO A 30 -2.50 19.89 2.40
CA PRO A 30 -1.25 19.14 2.52
C PRO A 30 -1.49 17.76 3.15
N LEU A 31 -2.36 17.68 4.16
CA LEU A 31 -2.70 16.41 4.82
C LEU A 31 -3.35 15.43 3.83
N SER A 32 -4.29 15.91 3.03
CA SER A 32 -4.93 15.10 1.98
C SER A 32 -3.93 14.65 0.92
N MET A 33 -2.97 15.51 0.56
CA MET A 33 -1.95 15.20 -0.45
C MET A 33 -1.04 14.05 -0.02
N TYR A 34 -0.64 13.98 1.26
CA TYR A 34 0.10 12.84 1.79
C TYR A 34 -0.68 11.52 1.70
N GLY A 35 -2.00 11.57 1.90
CA GLY A 35 -2.87 10.40 1.72
C GLY A 35 -2.92 9.92 0.27
N VAL A 36 -3.03 10.85 -0.69
CA VAL A 36 -3.09 10.51 -2.12
C VAL A 36 -1.76 9.92 -2.61
N THR A 37 -0.63 10.51 -2.23
CA THR A 37 0.68 9.99 -2.63
C THR A 37 0.96 8.63 -2.01
N GLY A 38 0.66 8.45 -0.72
CA GLY A 38 0.76 7.15 -0.05
C GLY A 38 -0.12 6.07 -0.69
N GLY A 39 -1.38 6.38 -0.99
CA GLY A 39 -2.30 5.45 -1.65
C GLY A 39 -1.86 5.09 -3.08
N GLY A 40 -1.27 6.02 -3.81
CA GLY A 40 -0.68 5.77 -5.13
C GLY A 40 0.48 4.77 -5.05
N LEU A 41 1.41 4.97 -4.10
CA LEU A 41 2.53 4.04 -3.89
C LEU A 41 2.05 2.65 -3.50
N GLN A 42 1.02 2.55 -2.66
CA GLN A 42 0.43 1.27 -2.29
C GLN A 42 -0.19 0.55 -3.49
N THR A 43 -0.86 1.28 -4.39
CA THR A 43 -1.45 0.71 -5.61
C THR A 43 -0.37 0.17 -6.56
N VAL A 44 0.76 0.89 -6.68
CA VAL A 44 1.91 0.40 -7.44
C VAL A 44 2.50 -0.85 -6.79
N ALA A 45 2.70 -0.83 -5.47
CA ALA A 45 3.23 -1.97 -4.73
C ALA A 45 2.36 -3.23 -4.85
N THR A 46 1.03 -3.09 -4.80
CA THR A 46 0.11 -4.22 -5.00
C THR A 46 0.14 -4.72 -6.43
N GLY A 47 0.22 -3.85 -7.43
CA GLY A 47 0.41 -4.24 -8.83
C GLY A 47 1.68 -5.07 -9.05
N LEU A 48 2.80 -4.63 -8.45
CA LEU A 48 4.08 -5.35 -8.51
C LEU A 48 4.03 -6.70 -7.78
N ALA A 49 3.32 -6.77 -6.66
CA ALA A 49 3.11 -8.03 -5.96
C ALA A 49 2.25 -9.01 -6.78
N LEU A 50 1.19 -8.51 -7.42
CA LEU A 50 0.30 -9.30 -8.26
C LEU A 50 1.02 -9.86 -9.49
N GLU A 51 1.91 -9.09 -10.12
CA GLU A 51 2.73 -9.58 -11.25
C GLU A 51 3.49 -10.87 -10.87
N VAL A 52 4.09 -10.89 -9.67
CA VAL A 52 4.87 -12.03 -9.17
C VAL A 52 3.96 -13.19 -8.80
N VAL A 53 2.79 -12.91 -8.22
CA VAL A 53 1.79 -13.95 -7.94
C VAL A 53 1.30 -14.60 -9.24
N GLU A 54 1.06 -13.82 -10.29
CA GLU A 54 0.71 -14.33 -11.61
C GLU A 54 1.86 -15.11 -12.25
N GLN A 55 3.10 -14.65 -12.07
CA GLN A 55 4.28 -15.42 -12.48
C GLN A 55 4.39 -16.75 -11.74
N ALA A 56 4.15 -16.77 -10.43
CA ALA A 56 4.15 -17.99 -9.61
C ALA A 56 3.06 -18.96 -10.05
N LYS A 57 1.85 -18.48 -10.37
CA LYS A 57 0.76 -19.30 -10.92
C LYS A 57 1.09 -19.94 -12.27
N ARG A 58 1.90 -19.26 -13.09
CA ARG A 58 2.36 -19.77 -14.40
C ARG A 58 3.58 -20.70 -14.28
N THR A 59 4.23 -20.73 -13.12
CA THR A 59 5.43 -21.52 -12.89
C THR A 59 5.06 -22.93 -12.41
N PRO A 60 5.64 -24.00 -12.97
CA PRO A 60 5.43 -25.36 -12.46
C PRO A 60 5.83 -25.50 -10.99
N TYR A 61 5.06 -26.26 -10.21
CA TYR A 61 5.31 -26.47 -8.77
C TYR A 61 6.75 -26.92 -8.45
N GLY A 62 7.34 -27.78 -9.29
CA GLY A 62 8.71 -28.27 -9.09
C GLY A 62 9.81 -27.21 -9.27
N THR A 63 9.49 -26.06 -9.86
CA THR A 63 10.43 -24.95 -10.09
C THR A 63 10.03 -23.68 -9.35
N LEU A 64 9.07 -23.72 -8.41
CA LEU A 64 8.66 -22.53 -7.67
C LEU A 64 9.82 -21.90 -6.89
N SER A 65 10.77 -22.70 -6.41
CA SER A 65 11.97 -22.21 -5.71
C SER A 65 12.84 -21.27 -6.54
N THR A 66 12.73 -21.27 -7.88
CA THR A 66 13.49 -20.34 -8.74
C THR A 66 12.99 -18.89 -8.60
N LEU A 67 11.80 -18.69 -8.06
CA LEU A 67 11.24 -17.37 -7.78
C LEU A 67 11.71 -16.81 -6.44
N ASP A 68 12.28 -17.64 -5.56
CA ASP A 68 12.73 -17.22 -4.23
C ASP A 68 13.94 -16.28 -4.36
N THR A 69 13.90 -15.14 -3.65
CA THR A 69 14.97 -14.15 -3.64
C THR A 69 15.98 -14.36 -2.50
N GLY A 70 15.92 -15.49 -1.79
CA GLY A 70 16.85 -15.85 -0.72
C GLY A 70 16.77 -14.89 0.47
N GLY A 71 15.60 -14.29 0.71
CA GLY A 71 15.42 -13.29 1.76
C GLY A 71 15.92 -11.88 1.41
N SER A 72 16.46 -11.67 0.21
CA SER A 72 16.94 -10.36 -0.24
C SER A 72 15.88 -9.61 -1.03
N ALA A 73 15.73 -8.31 -0.76
CA ALA A 73 14.90 -7.44 -1.56
C ALA A 73 15.68 -6.95 -2.79
N ALA A 74 15.20 -7.26 -3.99
CA ALA A 74 15.81 -6.86 -5.25
C ALA A 74 15.07 -5.66 -5.86
N ALA A 75 15.80 -4.76 -6.53
CA ALA A 75 15.20 -3.64 -7.23
C ALA A 75 14.25 -4.10 -8.34
N VAL A 76 13.12 -3.42 -8.49
CA VAL A 76 12.15 -3.70 -9.55
C VAL A 76 12.47 -2.84 -10.78
N SER A 77 12.74 -3.49 -11.92
CA SER A 77 13.03 -2.77 -13.18
C SER A 77 11.87 -1.88 -13.59
N GLY A 78 12.16 -0.62 -13.94
CA GLY A 78 11.14 0.37 -14.32
C GLY A 78 10.43 1.06 -13.15
N TYR A 79 10.69 0.64 -11.90
CA TYR A 79 10.07 1.22 -10.69
C TYR A 79 11.16 1.63 -9.69
N PRO A 80 11.80 2.81 -9.89
CA PRO A 80 12.83 3.30 -8.97
C PRO A 80 12.26 3.50 -7.57
N GLY A 81 13.04 3.14 -6.54
CA GLY A 81 12.62 3.22 -5.14
C GLY A 81 11.74 2.07 -4.65
N PHE A 82 11.36 1.14 -5.55
CA PHE A 82 10.69 -0.11 -5.19
C PHE A 82 11.67 -1.28 -5.19
N THR A 83 11.64 -2.06 -4.11
CA THR A 83 12.31 -3.34 -4.02
C THR A 83 11.30 -4.43 -3.69
N ARG A 84 11.59 -5.64 -4.13
CA ARG A 84 10.71 -6.80 -4.02
C ARG A 84 11.49 -7.96 -3.42
N GLN A 85 10.86 -8.65 -2.48
CA GLN A 85 11.31 -9.91 -1.95
C GLN A 85 10.25 -10.98 -2.20
N VAL A 86 10.68 -12.17 -2.58
CA VAL A 86 9.81 -13.33 -2.78
C VAL A 86 10.33 -14.45 -1.92
N ALA A 87 9.48 -15.01 -1.06
CA ALA A 87 9.81 -16.14 -0.21
C ALA A 87 8.91 -17.32 -0.60
N VAL A 88 9.54 -18.46 -0.90
CA VAL A 88 8.85 -19.70 -1.27
C VAL A 88 9.08 -20.71 -0.16
N ALA A 89 8.01 -21.12 0.51
CA ALA A 89 8.09 -22.09 1.60
C ALA A 89 7.33 -23.36 1.23
N THR A 90 8.04 -24.49 1.20
CA THR A 90 7.43 -25.82 1.15
C THR A 90 7.10 -26.29 2.56
N TYR A 91 5.83 -26.59 2.79
CA TYR A 91 5.33 -27.29 3.96
C TYR A 91 5.62 -28.78 3.83
N ASN A 92 6.35 -29.33 4.81
CA ASN A 92 6.39 -30.77 5.08
C ASN A 92 5.62 -31.05 6.38
N PRO A 93 4.71 -32.04 6.40
CA PRO A 93 4.03 -32.46 7.62
C PRO A 93 5.03 -33.14 8.56
N GLY A 94 5.63 -32.35 9.45
CA GLY A 94 6.67 -32.80 10.40
C GLY A 94 7.58 -31.70 10.94
N GLY A 95 7.55 -30.48 10.37
CA GLY A 95 8.31 -29.32 10.85
C GLY A 95 7.48 -28.37 11.71
N SER A 96 8.05 -27.89 12.82
CA SER A 96 7.47 -26.88 13.71
C SER A 96 7.55 -25.47 13.09
N TYR A 97 6.59 -25.13 12.24
CA TYR A 97 6.28 -23.73 11.90
C TYR A 97 4.78 -23.49 12.04
N SER A 98 4.42 -22.39 12.70
CA SER A 98 3.02 -21.95 12.86
C SER A 98 2.66 -21.02 11.69
N PRO A 99 1.89 -21.46 10.67
CA PRO A 99 1.36 -20.55 9.67
C PRO A 99 0.31 -19.62 10.29
N PRO A 100 0.13 -18.38 9.80
CA PRO A 100 -0.87 -17.45 10.32
C PRO A 100 -2.33 -17.90 10.09
N THR A 101 -2.60 -19.00 9.39
CA THR A 101 -3.93 -19.64 9.40
C THR A 101 -3.73 -21.11 9.02
N ALA A 102 -4.15 -22.03 9.89
CA ALA A 102 -4.09 -23.46 9.61
C ALA A 102 -4.95 -23.80 8.39
N CYS A 103 -4.34 -24.32 7.32
CA CYS A 103 -5.08 -24.96 6.24
C CYS A 103 -5.60 -26.32 6.73
N THR A 104 -6.76 -26.33 7.38
CA THR A 104 -7.53 -27.54 7.67
C THR A 104 -8.84 -27.48 6.90
N PRO A 105 -9.15 -28.39 5.94
CA PRO A 105 -8.43 -29.60 5.52
C PRO A 105 -8.01 -29.55 4.03
N CYS A 106 -6.70 -29.58 3.71
CA CYS A 106 -6.26 -30.01 2.37
C CYS A 106 -5.73 -31.45 2.43
N PRO A 107 -6.01 -32.30 1.44
CA PRO A 107 -5.44 -33.66 1.34
C PRO A 107 -4.04 -33.62 0.70
N CYS A 108 -3.25 -32.57 0.96
CA CYS A 108 -2.01 -32.30 0.24
C CYS A 108 -0.79 -32.49 1.15
N THR A 109 -0.11 -33.63 0.98
CA THR A 109 1.05 -34.09 1.76
C THR A 109 2.26 -33.14 1.69
N ALA A 110 2.23 -32.13 0.82
CA ALA A 110 3.12 -30.97 0.85
C ALA A 110 2.42 -29.75 0.22
N CYS A 111 2.24 -28.66 0.99
CA CYS A 111 1.77 -27.38 0.48
C CYS A 111 2.98 -26.51 0.12
N THR A 112 2.94 -25.72 -0.94
CA THR A 112 3.96 -24.67 -1.15
C THR A 112 3.28 -23.32 -1.08
N SER A 113 3.74 -22.43 -0.19
CA SER A 113 3.29 -21.05 -0.14
C SER A 113 4.32 -20.13 -0.79
N VAL A 114 3.81 -19.08 -1.45
CA VAL A 114 4.63 -18.01 -2.04
C VAL A 114 4.18 -16.71 -1.39
N THR A 115 5.10 -16.06 -0.69
CA THR A 115 4.88 -14.76 -0.05
C THR A 115 5.67 -13.71 -0.82
N VAL A 116 4.98 -12.66 -1.25
CA VAL A 116 5.61 -11.54 -1.97
C VAL A 116 5.53 -10.30 -1.08
N THR A 117 6.68 -9.72 -0.78
CA THR A 117 6.79 -8.49 0.00
C THR A 117 7.40 -7.42 -0.89
N VAL A 118 6.68 -6.31 -1.06
CA VAL A 118 7.16 -5.15 -1.81
C VAL A 118 7.48 -4.04 -0.82
N PHE A 119 8.69 -3.54 -0.87
CA PHE A 119 9.14 -2.40 -0.10
C PHE A 119 9.24 -1.21 -1.03
N PHE A 120 8.91 -0.04 -0.52
CA PHE A 120 9.20 1.21 -1.17
C PHE A 120 9.94 2.09 -0.17
N THR A 121 11.08 2.62 -0.56
CA THR A 121 11.72 3.69 0.20
C THR A 121 11.10 4.98 -0.29
N GLY A 122 10.33 5.65 0.56
CA GLY A 122 9.92 7.02 0.28
C GLY A 122 11.17 7.82 -0.07
N GLN A 123 11.22 8.36 -1.29
CA GLN A 123 12.20 9.37 -1.64
C GLN A 123 12.00 10.50 -0.64
N GLN A 124 12.87 10.59 0.36
CA GLN A 124 13.00 11.76 1.23
C GLN A 124 13.49 12.88 0.32
N GLY A 125 12.55 13.66 -0.21
CA GLY A 125 12.78 15.00 -0.73
C GLY A 125 12.48 16.01 0.36
#